data_AF-A0A840ZLZ6-F1
#
_entry.id   AF-A0A840ZLZ6-F1
#
_cell.length_a   1.000
_cell.length_b   1.000
_cell.length_c   1.000
_cell.angle_alpha   90.00
_cell.angle_beta   90.00
_cell.angle_gamma   90.00
#
_symmetry.space_group_name_H-M   'P 1'
#
loop_
_entity.id
_entity.type
_entity.pdbx_description
1 polymer ?
#
loop_
_entity_poly.entity_id
_entity_poly.type
_entity_poly.pdbx_seq_one_letter_code
_entity_poly.pdbx_strand_id
1 'polypeptide(L)'
;MSQGDVMDGEAEKDRLIAPLTGDGYTVVLRNLHKFLRPKTYLEVGARSGRSLELAECDTIAVDPTFTLRDKFFGKKPSCLLYQIGSDQFFREQDPVALFGRPVDLAFLDGMHLVEFLLRDFMNTERHCSRNSVIAMHDCVPADFAMTRRVEIGPKDAQSKNEPTWWLGDVWKIVPLLRKHRPDL
;
A
#
# COMPACT_ATOMS: atom_id res chain seq x y z
N MET A 1 -8.36 -49.61 -16.21
CA MET A 1 -7.63 -48.47 -16.79
C MET A 1 -8.02 -47.25 -15.99
N SER A 2 -6.99 -46.57 -15.49
CA SER A 2 -7.00 -45.41 -14.60
C SER A 2 -7.27 -44.14 -15.39
N GLN A 3 -8.02 -43.20 -14.79
CA GLN A 3 -7.61 -41.81 -14.57
C GLN A 3 -8.78 -41.07 -13.93
N GLY A 4 -8.66 -40.81 -12.64
CA GLY A 4 -9.55 -39.97 -11.86
C GLY A 4 -8.85 -39.56 -10.58
N ASP A 5 -8.73 -38.25 -10.39
CA ASP A 5 -8.55 -37.58 -9.10
C ASP A 5 -7.22 -37.75 -8.37
N VAL A 6 -6.16 -37.15 -8.90
CA VAL A 6 -4.98 -36.77 -8.09
C VAL A 6 -4.40 -35.43 -8.59
N MET A 7 -5.13 -34.33 -8.47
CA MET A 7 -4.55 -32.98 -8.68
C MET A 7 -5.01 -31.87 -7.72
N ASP A 8 -6.07 -32.07 -6.92
CA ASP A 8 -6.60 -30.98 -6.08
C ASP A 8 -6.00 -30.88 -4.66
N GLY A 9 -5.26 -31.90 -4.19
CA GLY A 9 -4.80 -31.99 -2.80
C GLY A 9 -3.49 -31.27 -2.44
N GLU A 10 -2.69 -30.82 -3.42
CA GLU A 10 -1.39 -30.19 -3.17
C GLU A 10 -1.43 -28.67 -3.15
N ALA A 11 -2.36 -28.03 -3.88
CA ALA A 11 -2.48 -26.57 -3.92
C ALA A 11 -3.04 -25.98 -2.62
N GLU A 12 -3.74 -26.79 -1.82
CA GLU A 12 -4.37 -26.37 -0.56
C GLU A 12 -3.37 -26.24 0.59
N LYS A 13 -2.23 -26.98 0.54
CA LYS A 13 -1.25 -27.03 1.63
C LYS A 13 -0.40 -25.77 1.80
N ASP A 14 -0.25 -24.96 0.75
CA ASP A 14 0.62 -23.78 0.74
C ASP A 14 -0.13 -22.47 1.11
N ARG A 15 -1.46 -22.52 1.23
CA ARG A 15 -2.30 -21.36 1.58
C ARG A 15 -2.31 -21.08 3.08
N LEU A 16 -2.05 -19.83 3.45
CA LEU A 16 -2.10 -19.34 4.82
C LEU A 16 -3.55 -19.17 5.32
N ILE A 17 -4.43 -18.78 4.41
CA ILE A 17 -5.84 -18.44 4.67
C ILE A 17 -6.69 -18.86 3.47
N ALA A 18 -8.01 -18.92 3.68
CA ALA A 18 -8.97 -19.06 2.58
C ALA A 18 -8.77 -17.92 1.55
N PRO A 19 -9.15 -18.14 0.26
CA PRO A 19 -9.08 -17.09 -0.75
C PRO A 19 -9.68 -15.78 -0.24
N LEU A 20 -8.94 -14.69 -0.44
CA LEU A 20 -9.42 -13.36 -0.08
C LEU A 20 -10.64 -13.04 -0.95
N THR A 21 -11.81 -12.95 -0.30
CA THR A 21 -13.06 -12.52 -0.93
C THR A 21 -13.31 -11.06 -0.62
N GLY A 22 -13.85 -10.30 -1.58
CA GLY A 22 -14.24 -8.91 -1.39
C GLY A 22 -13.81 -8.02 -2.54
N ASP A 23 -13.99 -6.72 -2.34
CA ASP A 23 -13.58 -5.70 -3.31
C ASP A 23 -12.06 -5.58 -3.37
N GLY A 24 -11.52 -5.41 -4.57
CA GLY A 24 -10.10 -5.11 -4.75
C GLY A 24 -9.71 -3.76 -4.11
N TYR A 25 -8.45 -3.62 -3.69
CA TYR A 25 -8.00 -2.47 -2.91
C TYR A 25 -8.31 -1.11 -3.57
N THR A 26 -8.24 -1.01 -4.90
CA THR A 26 -8.57 0.23 -5.62
C THR A 26 -10.04 0.64 -5.50
N VAL A 27 -10.96 -0.32 -5.37
CA VAL A 27 -12.38 -0.07 -5.11
C VAL A 27 -12.57 0.42 -3.68
N VAL A 28 -11.91 -0.22 -2.71
CA VAL A 28 -11.91 0.22 -1.31
C VAL A 28 -11.34 1.63 -1.17
N LEU A 29 -10.19 1.92 -1.78
CA LEU A 29 -9.54 3.22 -1.74
C LEU A 29 -10.41 4.30 -2.40
N ARG A 30 -11.08 3.99 -3.53
CA ARG A 30 -12.06 4.88 -4.15
C ARG A 30 -13.23 5.18 -3.20
N ASN A 31 -13.72 4.17 -2.50
CA ASN A 31 -14.80 4.34 -1.53
C ASN A 31 -14.35 5.20 -0.34
N LEU A 32 -13.11 5.06 0.13
CA LEU A 32 -12.52 5.93 1.14
C LEU A 32 -12.47 7.39 0.66
N HIS A 33 -11.98 7.67 -0.54
CA HIS A 33 -11.98 9.03 -1.11
C HIS A 33 -13.39 9.62 -1.18
N LYS A 34 -14.39 8.84 -1.65
CA LYS A 34 -15.78 9.29 -1.75
C LYS A 34 -16.43 9.55 -0.39
N PHE A 35 -16.17 8.69 0.58
CA PHE A 35 -16.79 8.78 1.90
C PHE A 35 -16.15 9.89 2.75
N LEU A 36 -14.82 9.90 2.83
CA LEU A 36 -14.07 10.85 3.65
C LEU A 36 -14.04 12.25 3.02
N ARG A 37 -14.09 12.36 1.68
CA ARG A 37 -13.89 13.61 0.93
C ARG A 37 -12.69 14.40 1.48
N PRO A 38 -11.48 13.78 1.48
CA PRO A 38 -10.30 14.39 2.07
C PRO A 38 -9.97 15.70 1.36
N LYS A 39 -9.43 16.67 2.10
CA LYS A 39 -8.89 17.90 1.50
C LYS A 39 -7.42 17.70 1.12
N THR A 40 -6.72 16.81 1.81
CA THR A 40 -5.31 16.49 1.58
C THR A 40 -5.10 14.98 1.50
N TYR A 41 -4.31 14.55 0.51
CA TYR A 41 -4.00 13.14 0.27
C TYR A 41 -2.51 12.93 0.08
N LEU A 42 -1.91 12.04 0.88
CA LEU A 42 -0.50 11.65 0.76
C LEU A 42 -0.41 10.19 0.27
N GLU A 43 0.31 9.96 -0.82
CA GLU A 43 0.58 8.61 -1.34
C GLU A 43 2.08 8.33 -1.35
N VAL A 44 2.50 7.26 -0.67
CA VAL A 44 3.87 6.72 -0.71
C VAL A 44 3.86 5.43 -1.52
N GLY A 45 4.70 5.34 -2.55
CA GLY A 45 4.73 4.21 -3.49
C GLY A 45 3.80 4.38 -4.69
N ALA A 46 3.57 5.62 -5.12
CA ALA A 46 2.58 5.91 -6.17
C ALA A 46 2.95 5.33 -7.55
N ARG A 47 4.22 5.03 -7.82
CA ARG A 47 4.80 4.41 -9.04
C ARG A 47 4.13 4.84 -10.35
N SER A 48 3.07 4.14 -10.77
CA SER A 48 2.37 4.38 -12.04
C SER A 48 1.27 5.46 -12.00
N GLY A 49 0.90 5.92 -10.80
CA GLY A 49 -0.17 6.88 -10.56
C GLY A 49 -1.59 6.28 -10.65
N ARG A 50 -1.73 4.95 -10.69
CA ARG A 50 -3.04 4.28 -10.84
C ARG A 50 -3.96 4.49 -9.63
N SER A 51 -3.45 4.32 -8.42
CA SER A 51 -4.14 4.65 -7.15
C SER A 51 -4.30 6.16 -7.02
N LEU A 52 -3.25 6.91 -7.37
CA LEU A 52 -3.24 8.36 -7.33
C LEU A 52 -4.38 9.00 -8.15
N GLU A 53 -4.77 8.41 -9.29
CA GLU A 53 -5.89 8.88 -10.12
C GLU A 53 -7.21 9.01 -9.34
N LEU A 54 -7.40 8.23 -8.27
CA LEU A 54 -8.62 8.22 -7.45
C LEU A 54 -8.82 9.49 -6.62
N ALA A 55 -7.75 10.23 -6.34
CA ALA A 55 -7.81 11.46 -5.55
C ALA A 55 -8.32 12.65 -6.38
N GLU A 56 -9.21 13.45 -5.78
CA GLU A 56 -9.76 14.69 -6.34
C GLU A 56 -9.45 15.92 -5.45
N CYS A 57 -8.44 15.81 -4.58
CA CYS A 57 -8.04 16.85 -3.61
C CYS A 57 -6.56 17.21 -3.74
N ASP A 58 -6.07 18.13 -2.91
CA ASP A 58 -4.63 18.45 -2.87
C ASP A 58 -3.85 17.19 -2.54
N THR A 59 -2.85 16.91 -3.36
CA THR A 59 -2.18 15.60 -3.35
C THR A 59 -0.66 15.75 -3.30
N ILE A 60 -0.01 14.95 -2.47
CA ILE A 60 1.43 14.71 -2.51
C ILE A 60 1.65 13.24 -2.85
N ALA A 61 2.48 12.96 -3.84
CA ALA A 61 2.90 11.61 -4.20
C ALA A 61 4.41 11.48 -4.07
N VAL A 62 4.87 10.37 -3.49
CA VAL A 62 6.29 10.08 -3.27
C VAL A 62 6.60 8.71 -3.87
N ASP A 63 7.59 8.66 -4.74
CA ASP A 63 8.06 7.39 -5.33
C ASP A 63 9.49 7.56 -5.89
N PRO A 64 10.44 6.65 -5.65
CA PRO A 64 11.79 6.77 -6.20
C PRO A 64 11.84 6.58 -7.73
N THR A 65 10.82 5.94 -8.33
CA THR A 65 10.82 5.43 -9.69
C THR A 65 9.47 5.62 -10.37
N PHE A 66 9.00 6.86 -10.43
CA PHE A 66 7.77 7.20 -11.14
C PHE A 66 7.73 6.66 -12.58
N THR A 67 6.64 5.96 -12.91
CA THR A 67 6.28 5.51 -14.27
C THR A 67 4.87 6.00 -14.60
N LEU A 68 4.65 7.29 -14.36
CA LEU A 68 3.33 7.92 -14.37
C LEU A 68 2.65 7.83 -15.74
N ARG A 69 1.33 7.63 -15.72
CA ARG A 69 0.48 7.55 -16.92
C ARG A 69 -0.30 8.84 -17.12
N ASP A 70 -0.59 9.25 -18.36
CA ASP A 70 -1.20 10.56 -18.69
C ASP A 70 -2.44 10.99 -17.88
N LYS A 71 -3.18 10.08 -17.25
CA LYS A 71 -4.46 10.35 -16.57
C LYS A 71 -4.39 10.59 -15.05
N PHE A 72 -3.22 10.47 -14.39
CA PHE A 72 -3.17 10.50 -12.92
C PHE A 72 -3.57 11.86 -12.29
N PHE A 73 -3.44 12.98 -13.00
CA PHE A 73 -3.78 14.30 -12.47
C PHE A 73 -5.28 14.45 -12.15
N GLY A 74 -6.17 13.84 -12.93
CA GLY A 74 -7.62 13.87 -12.69
C GLY A 74 -8.16 15.29 -12.51
N LYS A 75 -8.92 15.51 -11.42
CA LYS A 75 -9.53 16.81 -11.05
C LYS A 75 -8.85 17.48 -9.86
N LYS A 76 -7.64 17.06 -9.51
CA LYS A 76 -6.93 17.55 -8.32
C LYS A 76 -6.63 19.05 -8.47
N PRO A 77 -6.86 19.87 -7.44
CA PRO A 77 -6.46 21.28 -7.47
C PRO A 77 -4.93 21.44 -7.54
N SER A 78 -4.20 20.60 -6.80
CA SER A 78 -2.74 20.54 -6.82
C SER A 78 -2.24 19.10 -6.68
N CYS A 79 -1.10 18.81 -7.30
CA CYS A 79 -0.44 17.50 -7.21
C CYS A 79 1.08 17.71 -7.20
N LEU A 80 1.70 17.51 -6.04
CA LEU A 80 3.15 17.58 -5.87
C LEU A 80 3.75 16.18 -6.00
N LEU A 81 4.75 16.04 -6.86
CA LEU A 81 5.40 14.76 -7.16
C LEU A 81 6.85 14.81 -6.68
N TYR A 82 7.20 13.93 -5.76
CA TYR A 82 8.54 13.81 -5.20
C TYR A 82 9.20 12.51 -5.65
N GLN A 83 10.07 12.59 -6.66
CA GLN A 83 10.76 11.42 -7.20
C GLN A 83 11.96 11.00 -6.35
N ILE A 84 11.71 10.64 -5.10
CA ILE A 84 12.71 10.27 -4.09
C ILE A 84 12.14 9.17 -3.18
N GLY A 85 13.00 8.55 -2.36
CA GLY A 85 12.56 7.62 -1.33
C GLY A 85 11.78 8.34 -0.20
N SER A 86 10.83 7.65 0.42
CA SER A 86 10.00 8.21 1.50
C SER A 86 10.81 8.69 2.71
N ASP A 87 11.84 7.93 3.12
CA ASP A 87 12.76 8.33 4.19
C ASP A 87 13.45 9.68 3.89
N GLN A 88 13.77 9.95 2.62
CA GLN A 88 14.35 11.22 2.20
C GLN A 88 13.28 12.32 2.19
N PHE A 89 12.11 12.03 1.63
CA PHE A 89 10.98 12.96 1.62
C PHE A 89 10.65 13.46 3.02
N PHE A 90 10.44 12.58 3.99
CA PHE A 90 10.11 12.98 5.36
C PHE A 90 11.27 13.63 6.13
N ARG A 91 12.51 13.54 5.64
CA ARG A 91 13.64 14.33 6.20
C ARG A 91 13.67 15.75 5.66
N GLU A 92 13.31 15.94 4.39
CA GLU A 92 13.54 17.19 3.66
C GLU A 92 12.27 18.05 3.53
N GLN A 93 11.10 17.43 3.69
CA GLN A 93 9.81 18.05 3.44
C GLN A 93 8.90 17.94 4.67
N ASP A 94 8.01 18.92 4.82
CA ASP A 94 6.92 18.90 5.80
C ASP A 94 5.58 18.88 5.06
N PRO A 95 4.89 17.71 5.00
CA PRO A 95 3.57 17.60 4.38
C PRO A 95 2.56 18.64 4.89
N VAL A 96 2.59 18.99 6.18
CA VAL A 96 1.65 19.96 6.75
C VAL A 96 1.90 21.36 6.18
N ALA A 97 3.17 21.75 6.06
CA ALA A 97 3.55 23.03 5.47
C ALA A 97 3.21 23.08 3.97
N LEU A 98 3.45 21.98 3.24
CA LEU A 98 3.14 21.88 1.80
C LEU A 98 1.64 21.96 1.51
N PHE A 99 0.82 21.32 2.33
CA PHE A 99 -0.64 21.38 2.21
C PHE A 99 -1.27 22.62 2.87
N GLY A 100 -0.56 23.29 3.79
CA GLY A 100 -1.13 24.28 4.70
C GLY A 100 -2.10 23.71 5.73
N ARG A 101 -2.15 22.38 5.91
CA ARG A 101 -2.99 21.66 6.90
C ARG A 101 -2.54 20.19 7.06
N PRO A 102 -3.04 19.48 8.10
CA PRO A 102 -2.75 18.06 8.27
C PRO A 102 -3.18 17.18 7.09
N VAL A 103 -2.60 15.99 7.02
CA VAL A 103 -2.94 14.93 6.07
C VAL A 103 -4.28 14.30 6.48
N ASP A 104 -5.31 14.36 5.64
CA ASP A 104 -6.63 13.79 5.94
C ASP A 104 -6.70 12.29 5.61
N LEU A 105 -6.14 11.89 4.45
CA LEU A 105 -6.04 10.51 4.00
C LEU A 105 -4.62 10.22 3.52
N ALA A 106 -4.06 9.08 3.90
CA ALA A 106 -2.80 8.59 3.35
C ALA A 106 -2.92 7.15 2.85
N PHE A 107 -2.16 6.82 1.83
CA PHE A 107 -1.99 5.45 1.33
C PHE A 107 -0.50 5.09 1.27
N LEU A 108 -0.13 4.00 1.96
CA LEU A 108 1.24 3.53 2.08
C LEU A 108 1.38 2.19 1.36
N ASP A 109 2.08 2.21 0.22
CA ASP A 109 2.30 1.08 -0.70
C ASP A 109 3.72 1.16 -1.30
N GLY A 110 4.69 1.51 -0.45
CA GLY A 110 6.09 1.74 -0.84
C GLY A 110 6.93 0.46 -0.88
N MET A 111 8.00 0.42 -0.09
CA MET A 111 8.88 -0.75 -0.03
C MET A 111 8.27 -1.84 0.87
N HIS A 112 8.22 -3.07 0.38
CA HIS A 112 7.53 -4.18 1.04
C HIS A 112 8.32 -4.85 2.18
N LEU A 113 9.18 -4.11 2.88
CA LEU A 113 9.78 -4.57 4.14
C LEU A 113 9.21 -3.79 5.30
N VAL A 114 8.87 -4.49 6.38
CA VAL A 114 8.15 -3.92 7.53
C VAL A 114 8.84 -2.70 8.13
N GLU A 115 10.18 -2.65 8.12
CA GLU A 115 10.90 -1.50 8.65
C GLU A 115 10.67 -0.21 7.84
N PHE A 116 10.41 -0.30 6.53
CA PHE A 116 10.07 0.85 5.70
C PHE A 116 8.62 1.27 5.95
N LEU A 117 7.67 0.34 5.90
CA LEU A 117 6.27 0.65 6.18
C LEU A 117 6.07 1.22 7.59
N LEU A 118 6.79 0.71 8.59
CA LEU A 118 6.73 1.25 9.94
C LEU A 118 7.24 2.69 10.00
N ARG A 119 8.34 3.03 9.29
CA ARG A 119 8.83 4.42 9.22
C ARG A 119 7.87 5.31 8.45
N ASP A 120 7.32 4.83 7.35
CA ASP A 120 6.31 5.55 6.56
C ASP A 120 5.07 5.85 7.41
N PHE A 121 4.58 4.87 8.17
CA PHE A 121 3.48 5.05 9.12
C PHE A 121 3.83 6.10 10.18
N MET A 122 4.96 5.93 10.89
CA MET A 122 5.36 6.84 11.97
C MET A 122 5.58 8.27 11.48
N ASN A 123 6.16 8.45 10.29
CA ASN A 123 6.37 9.77 9.73
C ASN A 123 5.04 10.37 9.27
N THR A 124 4.20 9.61 8.58
CA THR A 124 2.87 10.07 8.13
C THR A 124 1.99 10.48 9.30
N GLU A 125 1.92 9.67 10.35
CA GLU A 125 1.08 9.91 11.53
C GLU A 125 1.40 11.25 12.22
N ARG A 126 2.67 11.68 12.23
CA ARG A 126 3.08 12.98 12.80
C ARG A 126 2.48 14.17 12.07
N HIS A 127 2.08 13.98 10.81
CA HIS A 127 1.45 15.00 9.97
C HIS A 127 -0.07 14.83 9.88
N CYS A 128 -0.65 13.88 10.62
CA CYS A 128 -2.08 13.61 10.68
C CYS A 128 -2.79 14.41 11.78
N SER A 129 -4.11 14.49 11.65
CA SER A 129 -5.04 14.92 12.69
C SER A 129 -5.71 13.70 13.34
N ARG A 130 -6.47 13.92 14.41
CA ARG A 130 -7.19 12.85 15.13
C ARG A 130 -8.15 12.02 14.24
N ASN A 131 -8.68 12.62 13.18
CA ASN A 131 -9.66 11.96 12.29
C ASN A 131 -9.04 11.52 10.95
N SER A 132 -7.72 11.62 10.83
CA SER A 132 -7.03 11.18 9.62
C SER A 132 -7.07 9.67 9.48
N VAL A 133 -7.06 9.20 8.25
CA VAL A 133 -7.05 7.77 7.92
C VAL A 133 -5.76 7.42 7.19
N ILE A 134 -5.06 6.39 7.65
CA ILE A 134 -3.89 5.84 6.97
C ILE A 134 -4.25 4.43 6.50
N ALA A 135 -4.32 4.24 5.18
CA ALA A 135 -4.47 2.94 4.55
C ALA A 135 -3.08 2.35 4.25
N MET A 136 -2.86 1.09 4.62
CA MET A 136 -1.61 0.36 4.40
C MET A 136 -1.89 -0.86 3.52
N HIS A 137 -1.12 -1.02 2.46
CA HIS A 137 -1.31 -2.10 1.49
C HIS A 137 -0.62 -3.40 1.93
N ASP A 138 -0.99 -4.53 1.30
CA ASP A 138 -0.28 -5.82 1.42
C ASP A 138 -0.16 -6.46 2.82
N CYS A 139 -1.03 -6.04 3.75
CA CYS A 139 -0.99 -6.46 5.15
C CYS A 139 -1.56 -7.88 5.42
N VAL A 140 -2.12 -8.57 4.42
CA VAL A 140 -2.76 -9.89 4.59
C VAL A 140 -2.25 -10.89 3.54
N PRO A 141 -1.27 -11.74 3.89
CA PRO A 141 -0.71 -12.70 2.95
C PRO A 141 -1.61 -13.91 2.76
N ALA A 142 -1.89 -14.25 1.50
CA ALA A 142 -2.65 -15.45 1.13
C ALA A 142 -1.78 -16.72 1.12
N ASP A 143 -0.46 -16.56 0.95
CA ASP A 143 0.51 -17.65 0.76
C ASP A 143 1.87 -17.26 1.37
N PHE A 144 2.59 -18.23 1.93
CA PHE A 144 3.91 -18.03 2.51
C PHE A 144 4.95 -17.55 1.50
N ALA A 145 4.87 -18.00 0.24
CA ALA A 145 5.82 -17.63 -0.81
C ALA A 145 5.86 -16.10 -1.03
N MET A 146 4.73 -15.43 -0.82
CA MET A 146 4.57 -13.98 -0.98
C MET A 146 5.24 -13.19 0.15
N THR A 147 5.54 -13.84 1.29
CA THR A 147 6.05 -13.18 2.49
C THR A 147 7.58 -12.99 2.55
N ARG A 148 8.27 -13.36 1.47
CA ARG A 148 9.74 -13.36 1.42
C ARG A 148 10.27 -11.94 1.40
N ARG A 149 11.29 -11.63 2.21
CA ARG A 149 11.91 -10.30 2.24
C ARG A 149 12.69 -9.92 0.98
N VAL A 150 12.88 -10.84 0.04
CA VAL A 150 13.56 -10.58 -1.23
C VAL A 150 12.51 -10.71 -2.33
N GLU A 151 12.38 -9.66 -3.14
CA GLU A 151 11.57 -9.72 -4.36
C GLU A 151 12.23 -10.71 -5.32
N ILE A 152 11.49 -11.75 -5.67
CA ILE A 152 11.93 -12.76 -6.62
C ILE A 152 11.05 -12.55 -7.86
N GLY A 153 11.68 -12.29 -9.01
CA GLY A 153 10.96 -11.95 -10.24
C GLY A 153 10.00 -13.07 -10.70
N PRO A 154 9.10 -12.78 -11.65
CA PRO A 154 7.99 -13.67 -12.05
C PRO A 154 8.41 -15.06 -12.51
N LYS A 155 9.66 -15.22 -12.96
CA LYS A 155 10.22 -16.49 -13.45
C LYS A 155 10.50 -17.49 -12.33
N ASP A 156 10.76 -16.97 -11.13
CA ASP A 156 11.16 -17.75 -9.95
C ASP A 156 10.08 -17.68 -8.86
N ALA A 157 8.90 -17.18 -9.22
CA ALA A 157 7.72 -17.08 -8.40
C ALA A 157 7.24 -18.47 -7.96
N GLN A 158 7.34 -18.73 -6.66
CA GLN A 158 6.92 -20.01 -6.07
C GLN A 158 5.47 -20.00 -5.57
N SER A 159 4.79 -18.85 -5.62
CA SER A 159 3.36 -18.78 -5.35
C SER A 159 2.62 -19.44 -6.51
N LYS A 160 1.99 -20.58 -6.25
CA LYS A 160 1.16 -21.30 -7.23
C LYS A 160 -0.16 -20.59 -7.50
N ASN A 161 -0.59 -19.73 -6.58
CA ASN A 161 -1.87 -19.03 -6.63
C ASN A 161 -1.75 -17.65 -7.28
N GLU A 162 -0.73 -16.88 -6.90
CA GLU A 162 -0.49 -15.50 -7.37
C GLU A 162 1.02 -15.30 -7.58
N PRO A 163 1.59 -15.85 -8.67
CA PRO A 163 3.04 -15.89 -8.87
C PRO A 163 3.68 -14.50 -8.96
N THR A 164 2.95 -13.48 -9.37
CA THR A 164 3.51 -12.14 -9.56
C THR A 164 3.44 -11.26 -8.30
N TRP A 165 2.79 -11.71 -7.24
CA TRP A 165 2.58 -10.88 -6.05
C TRP A 165 3.70 -11.10 -5.03
N TRP A 166 4.26 -10.00 -4.56
CA TRP A 166 5.29 -9.96 -3.54
C TRP A 166 4.85 -9.00 -2.45
N LEU A 167 4.48 -9.49 -1.28
CA LEU A 167 4.05 -8.68 -0.12
C LEU A 167 5.23 -8.35 0.81
N GLY A 168 6.36 -9.05 0.61
CA GLY A 168 7.47 -9.02 1.55
C GLY A 168 7.02 -9.34 2.98
N ASP A 169 7.48 -8.58 3.97
CA ASP A 169 7.08 -8.85 5.36
C ASP A 169 6.25 -7.75 6.01
N VAL A 170 5.61 -6.90 5.21
CA VAL A 170 4.77 -5.78 5.68
C VAL A 170 3.61 -6.21 6.56
N TRP A 171 3.05 -7.42 6.37
CA TRP A 171 1.99 -7.98 7.21
C TRP A 171 2.30 -7.98 8.72
N LYS A 172 3.60 -7.98 9.08
CA LYS A 172 4.06 -7.86 10.47
C LYS A 172 3.68 -6.51 11.10
N ILE A 173 3.31 -5.50 10.32
CA ILE A 173 2.85 -4.21 10.83
C ILE A 173 1.60 -4.36 11.71
N VAL A 174 0.69 -5.27 11.36
CA VAL A 174 -0.57 -5.48 12.08
C VAL A 174 -0.31 -5.94 13.54
N PRO A 175 0.43 -7.03 13.81
CA PRO A 175 0.75 -7.41 15.19
C PRO A 175 1.66 -6.39 15.90
N LEU A 176 2.56 -5.69 15.17
CA LEU A 176 3.39 -4.64 15.77
C LEU A 176 2.55 -3.47 16.30
N LEU A 177 1.63 -2.94 15.49
CA LEU A 177 0.74 -1.85 15.90
C LEU A 177 -0.21 -2.31 17.02
N ARG A 178 -0.81 -3.50 16.92
CA ARG A 178 -1.65 -4.03 18.01
C ARG A 178 -0.94 -4.14 19.35
N LYS A 179 0.37 -4.45 19.33
CA LYS A 179 1.18 -4.57 20.56
C LYS A 179 1.66 -3.23 21.10
N HIS A 180 2.10 -2.32 20.22
CA HIS A 180 2.82 -1.11 20.61
C HIS A 180 1.98 0.17 20.54
N ARG A 181 0.84 0.13 19.85
CA ARG A 181 -0.11 1.23 19.65
C ARG A 181 -1.56 0.74 19.81
N PRO A 182 -1.93 0.21 20.99
CA PRO A 182 -3.29 -0.28 21.26
C PRO A 182 -4.35 0.84 21.27
N ASP A 183 -3.93 2.10 21.18
CA ASP A 183 -4.77 3.27 21.03
C ASP A 183 -5.34 3.46 19.61
N LEU A 184 -4.78 2.75 18.61
CA LEU A 184 -5.22 2.75 17.21
C LEU A 184 -6.34 1.74 16.94
#